data_AF-A0A7S1H6P7-F1
#
_entry.id   AF-A0A7S1H6P7-F1
#
_cell.length_a   1.000
_cell.length_b   1.000
_cell.length_c   1.000
_cell.angle_alpha   90.00
_cell.angle_beta   90.00
_cell.angle_gamma   90.00
#
_symmetry.space_group_name_H-M   'P 1'
#
loop_
_entity.id
_entity.type
_entity.pdbx_description
1 polymer ?
#
loop_
_entity_poly.entity_id
_entity_poly.type
_entity_poly.pdbx_seq_one_letter_code
_entity_poly.pdbx_strand_id
1 'polypeptide(L)'
;VPCVYDADPSLARWVKRQRYHYYLHANGKQSPIKHDRIEKLEEIGFIWHAQEALWYDRLNELLNFKRKYGHCVVPTNYPENQTLATWVKFQRRQFKLHKQGSSSYMSAERIAVLEKHGFEWKRNAESKRCLKPQINVCSRPR
;
A
#
# COMPACT_ATOMS: atom_id res chain seq x y z
N VAL A 1 -10.05 -0.94 2.95
CA VAL A 1 -10.70 -2.26 2.70
C VAL A 1 -10.28 -2.77 1.32
N PRO A 2 -9.36 -3.74 1.28
CA PRO A 2 -8.98 -4.43 0.06
C PRO A 2 -10.15 -5.20 -0.56
N CYS A 3 -10.05 -5.52 -1.84
CA CYS A 3 -10.95 -6.47 -2.52
C CYS A 3 -10.94 -7.87 -1.85
N VAL A 4 -9.82 -8.22 -1.22
CA VAL A 4 -9.57 -9.51 -0.55
C VAL A 4 -9.47 -9.30 0.97
N TYR A 5 -10.43 -8.58 1.53
CA TYR A 5 -10.49 -8.37 2.98
C TYR A 5 -11.12 -9.60 3.65
N ASP A 6 -10.27 -10.55 4.04
CA ASP A 6 -10.70 -11.87 4.51
C ASP A 6 -11.36 -11.83 5.90
N ALA A 7 -11.11 -10.77 6.69
CA ALA A 7 -11.73 -10.60 8.00
C ALA A 7 -13.24 -10.31 7.90
N ASP A 8 -13.69 -9.65 6.82
CA ASP A 8 -15.11 -9.47 6.52
C ASP A 8 -15.35 -9.47 4.99
N PRO A 9 -15.62 -10.65 4.41
CA PRO A 9 -15.89 -10.78 2.98
C PRO A 9 -17.16 -10.05 2.53
N SER A 10 -18.11 -9.83 3.45
CA SER A 10 -19.35 -9.11 3.15
C SER A 10 -19.08 -7.62 2.94
N LEU A 11 -18.25 -7.03 3.81
CA LEU A 11 -17.77 -5.66 3.67
C LEU A 11 -16.92 -5.48 2.41
N ALA A 12 -16.03 -6.43 2.09
CA ALA A 12 -15.23 -6.40 0.86
C ALA A 12 -16.13 -6.30 -0.40
N ARG A 13 -17.18 -7.13 -0.45
CA ARG A 13 -18.17 -7.13 -1.53
C ARG A 13 -18.95 -5.82 -1.59
N TRP A 14 -19.35 -5.30 -0.43
CA TRP A 14 -20.06 -4.03 -0.33
C TRP A 14 -19.20 -2.86 -0.85
N VAL A 15 -17.93 -2.77 -0.43
CA VAL A 15 -16.96 -1.76 -0.88
C VAL A 15 -16.76 -1.83 -2.39
N LYS A 16 -16.61 -3.05 -2.94
CA LYS A 16 -16.49 -3.25 -4.40
C LYS A 16 -17.70 -2.68 -5.14
N ARG A 17 -18.91 -2.93 -4.62
CA ARG A 17 -20.15 -2.40 -5.18
C ARG A 17 -20.22 -0.87 -5.09
N GLN A 18 -19.83 -0.27 -3.96
CA GLN A 18 -19.80 1.19 -3.83
C GLN A 18 -18.86 1.84 -4.85
N ARG A 19 -17.64 1.31 -5.01
CA ARG A 19 -16.67 1.80 -6.01
C ARG A 19 -17.19 1.71 -7.43
N TYR A 20 -17.90 0.63 -7.77
CA TYR A 20 -18.51 0.49 -9.10
C TYR A 20 -19.61 1.52 -9.33
N HIS A 21 -20.51 1.71 -8.36
CA HIS A 21 -21.57 2.72 -8.48
C HIS A 21 -21.02 4.14 -8.54
N TYR A 22 -19.97 4.46 -7.78
CA TYR A 22 -19.29 5.74 -7.88
C TYR A 22 -18.64 5.93 -9.25
N TYR A 23 -17.96 4.91 -9.79
CA TYR A 23 -17.40 4.96 -11.13
C TYR A 23 -18.48 5.27 -12.18
N LEU A 24 -19.65 4.63 -12.12
CA LEU A 24 -20.77 4.95 -13.01
C LEU A 24 -21.20 6.41 -12.87
N HIS A 25 -21.42 6.87 -11.63
CA HIS A 25 -21.80 8.25 -11.33
C HIS A 25 -20.79 9.27 -11.87
N ALA A 26 -19.49 9.08 -11.59
CA ALA A 26 -18.42 9.96 -12.03
C ALA A 26 -18.24 10.02 -13.56
N ASN A 27 -18.72 9.00 -14.28
CA ASN A 27 -18.71 8.96 -15.75
C ASN A 27 -20.07 9.37 -16.36
N GLY A 28 -20.96 10.00 -15.58
CA GLY A 28 -22.28 10.46 -16.04
C GLY A 28 -23.26 9.34 -16.38
N LYS A 29 -22.98 8.09 -15.95
CA LYS A 29 -23.87 6.94 -16.16
C LYS A 29 -24.87 6.82 -15.01
N GLN A 30 -26.03 6.24 -15.29
CA GLN A 30 -27.04 5.98 -14.28
C GLN A 30 -26.45 5.10 -13.16
N SER A 31 -26.61 5.57 -11.92
CA SER A 31 -26.09 4.90 -10.74
C SER A 31 -27.05 5.06 -9.56
N PRO A 32 -27.25 4.00 -8.74
CA PRO A 32 -28.10 4.07 -7.56
C PRO A 32 -27.42 4.72 -6.34
N ILE A 33 -26.17 5.18 -6.47
CA ILE A 33 -25.46 5.84 -5.36
C ILE A 33 -26.03 7.25 -5.15
N LYS A 34 -26.44 7.54 -3.91
CA LYS A 34 -26.94 8.86 -3.51
C LYS A 34 -25.79 9.80 -3.19
N HIS A 35 -25.99 11.10 -3.39
CA HIS A 35 -24.99 12.13 -3.09
C HIS A 35 -24.56 12.09 -1.61
N ASP A 36 -25.51 12.05 -0.66
CA ASP A 36 -25.24 11.96 0.78
C ASP A 36 -24.35 10.76 1.15
N ARG A 37 -24.43 9.66 0.39
CA ARG A 37 -23.57 8.48 0.62
C ARG A 37 -22.14 8.75 0.16
N ILE A 38 -21.96 9.49 -0.93
CA ILE A 38 -20.64 9.89 -1.42
C ILE A 38 -19.99 10.79 -0.37
N GLU A 39 -20.68 11.84 0.06
CA GLU A 39 -20.19 12.79 1.06
C GLU A 39 -19.75 12.10 2.36
N LYS A 40 -20.59 11.23 2.92
CA LYS A 40 -20.26 10.49 4.15
C LYS A 40 -19.06 9.55 3.98
N LEU A 41 -18.86 9.01 2.79
CA LEU A 41 -17.70 8.16 2.51
C LEU A 41 -16.44 9.02 2.33
N GLU A 42 -16.55 10.19 1.71
CA GLU A 42 -15.44 11.14 1.58
C GLU A 42 -15.00 11.71 2.92
N GLU A 43 -15.95 12.00 3.82
CA GLU A 43 -15.69 12.49 5.18
C GLU A 43 -14.77 11.54 5.98
N ILE A 44 -14.93 10.23 5.81
CA ILE A 44 -14.07 9.22 6.44
C ILE A 44 -12.80 8.89 5.64
N GLY A 45 -12.51 9.63 4.57
CA GLY A 45 -11.36 9.42 3.71
C GLY A 45 -11.45 8.17 2.84
N PHE A 46 -12.66 7.77 2.42
CA PHE A 46 -12.86 6.58 1.61
C PHE A 46 -12.21 6.72 0.23
N ILE A 47 -11.27 5.82 -0.07
CA ILE A 47 -10.58 5.78 -1.36
C ILE A 47 -11.45 5.03 -2.39
N TRP A 48 -12.00 5.79 -3.34
CA TRP A 48 -12.82 5.28 -4.45
C TRP A 48 -12.01 4.45 -5.45
N HIS A 49 -10.77 4.86 -5.76
CA HIS A 49 -9.93 4.16 -6.72
C HIS A 49 -9.34 2.88 -6.11
N ALA A 50 -9.78 1.73 -6.61
CA ALA A 50 -9.36 0.43 -6.06
C ALA A 50 -7.85 0.20 -6.13
N GLN A 51 -7.19 0.67 -7.20
CA GLN A 51 -5.74 0.56 -7.35
C GLN A 51 -4.97 1.40 -6.33
N GLU A 52 -5.51 2.57 -6.00
CA GLU A 52 -4.94 3.45 -4.99
C GLU A 52 -5.10 2.86 -3.59
N ALA A 53 -6.29 2.36 -3.26
CA ALA A 53 -6.51 1.67 -1.99
C ALA A 53 -5.57 0.47 -1.82
N LEU A 54 -5.39 -0.34 -2.87
CA LEU A 54 -4.45 -1.47 -2.85
C LEU A 54 -3.01 -0.99 -2.62
N TRP A 55 -2.62 0.17 -3.16
CA TRP A 55 -1.29 0.73 -2.93
C TRP A 55 -1.08 1.09 -1.45
N TYR A 56 -2.07 1.72 -0.81
CA TYR A 56 -2.01 2.02 0.63
C TYR A 56 -2.03 0.77 1.51
N ASP A 57 -2.78 -0.27 1.11
CA ASP A 57 -2.77 -1.55 1.82
C ASP A 57 -1.36 -2.19 1.79
N ARG A 58 -0.69 -2.17 0.62
CA ARG A 58 0.69 -2.67 0.48
C ARG A 58 1.72 -1.79 1.21
N LEU A 59 1.48 -0.48 1.28
CA LEU A 59 2.28 0.41 2.14
C LEU A 59 2.15 -0.01 3.61
N ASN A 60 0.94 -0.30 4.10
CA ASN A 60 0.74 -0.77 5.47
C ASN A 60 1.47 -2.10 5.74
N GLU A 61 1.46 -3.04 4.79
CA GLU A 61 2.26 -4.27 4.89
C GLU A 61 3.77 -3.99 4.98
N LEU A 62 4.27 -3.03 4.19
CA LEU A 62 5.66 -2.58 4.28
C LEU A 62 5.98 -1.96 5.65
N LEU A 63 5.06 -1.16 6.21
CA LEU A 63 5.23 -0.60 7.55
C LEU A 63 5.24 -1.68 8.63
N ASN A 64 4.43 -2.74 8.48
CA ASN A 64 4.47 -3.90 9.36
C ASN A 64 5.81 -4.63 9.26
N PHE A 65 6.32 -4.82 8.03
CA PHE A 65 7.64 -5.37 7.80
C PHE A 65 8.74 -4.52 8.47
N LYS A 66 8.69 -3.19 8.29
CA LYS A 66 9.63 -2.26 8.95
C LYS A 66 9.57 -2.37 10.46
N ARG A 67 8.37 -2.45 11.06
CA ARG A 67 8.21 -2.64 12.51
C ARG A 67 8.84 -3.95 13.00
N LYS A 68 8.76 -5.02 12.21
CA LYS A 68 9.29 -6.35 12.56
C LYS A 68 10.81 -6.47 12.40
N TYR A 69 11.37 -5.89 11.33
CA TYR A 69 12.77 -6.08 10.95
C TYR A 69 13.64 -4.81 11.11
N GLY A 70 13.04 -3.66 11.43
CA GLY A 70 13.71 -2.37 11.59
C GLY A 70 14.00 -1.63 10.27
N HIS A 71 13.79 -2.26 9.11
CA HIS A 71 14.13 -1.70 7.81
C HIS A 71 13.08 -2.01 6.73
N CYS A 72 13.10 -1.27 5.62
CA CYS A 72 12.19 -1.48 4.47
C CYS A 72 12.77 -2.41 3.38
N VAL A 73 13.90 -3.07 3.66
CA VAL A 73 14.57 -3.98 2.72
C VAL A 73 13.89 -5.35 2.69
N VAL A 74 12.82 -5.46 1.89
CA VAL A 74 12.09 -6.73 1.72
C VAL A 74 12.88 -7.67 0.78
N PRO A 75 13.18 -8.92 1.20
CA PRO A 75 13.80 -9.92 0.34
C PRO A 75 12.95 -10.27 -0.87
N THR A 76 13.60 -10.67 -1.97
CA THR A 76 12.94 -11.12 -3.20
C THR A 76 12.00 -12.32 -2.96
N ASN A 77 12.42 -13.25 -2.11
CA ASN A 77 11.70 -14.48 -1.79
C ASN A 77 11.21 -14.39 -0.34
N TYR A 78 10.46 -13.35 0.01
CA TYR A 78 9.95 -13.18 1.37
C TYR A 78 8.82 -14.18 1.61
N PRO A 79 9.04 -15.25 2.41
CA PRO A 79 8.12 -16.38 2.48
C PRO A 79 6.78 -16.02 3.12
N GLU A 80 6.78 -15.06 4.05
CA GLU A 80 5.56 -14.65 4.75
C GLU A 80 4.62 -13.80 3.86
N ASN A 81 5.17 -13.07 2.90
CA ASN A 81 4.37 -12.26 1.98
C ASN A 81 5.08 -12.00 0.66
N GLN A 82 4.92 -12.93 -0.28
CA GLN A 82 5.49 -12.82 -1.62
C GLN A 82 4.88 -11.67 -2.45
N THR A 83 3.65 -11.25 -2.12
CA THR A 83 2.98 -10.14 -2.81
C THR A 83 3.63 -8.80 -2.45
N LEU A 84 4.03 -8.61 -1.19
CA LEU A 84 4.79 -7.44 -0.75
C LEU A 84 6.17 -7.38 -1.43
N ALA A 85 6.88 -8.51 -1.50
CA ALA A 85 8.18 -8.57 -2.19
C ALA A 85 8.07 -8.16 -3.67
N THR A 86 7.03 -8.64 -4.35
CA THR A 86 6.74 -8.26 -5.74
C THR A 86 6.38 -6.78 -5.86
N TRP A 87 5.56 -6.26 -4.94
CA TRP A 87 5.17 -4.85 -4.92
C TRP A 87 6.38 -3.93 -4.70
N VAL A 88 7.27 -4.23 -3.75
CA VAL A 88 8.51 -3.46 -3.50
C VAL A 88 9.40 -3.41 -4.74
N LYS A 89 9.56 -4.53 -5.45
CA LYS A 89 10.30 -4.56 -6.72
C LYS A 89 9.64 -3.66 -7.77
N PHE A 90 8.31 -3.72 -7.87
CA PHE A 90 7.56 -2.89 -8.79
C PHE A 90 7.74 -1.40 -8.48
N GLN A 91 7.64 -0.99 -7.20
CA GLN A 91 7.87 0.41 -6.81
C GLN A 91 9.27 0.89 -7.21
N ARG A 92 10.31 0.11 -6.97
CA ARG A 92 11.69 0.45 -7.38
C ARG A 92 11.83 0.61 -8.89
N ARG A 93 11.21 -0.28 -9.68
CA ARG A 93 11.19 -0.18 -11.15
C ARG A 93 10.48 1.10 -11.61
N GLN A 94 9.30 1.38 -11.06
CA GLN A 94 8.51 2.55 -11.42
C GLN A 94 9.24 3.85 -11.07
N PHE A 95 9.88 3.92 -9.90
CA PHE A 95 10.70 5.08 -9.54
C PHE A 95 11.87 5.30 -10.50
N LYS A 96 12.54 4.23 -10.95
CA LYS A 96 13.60 4.33 -11.96
C LYS A 96 13.08 4.92 -13.28
N LEU A 97 11.92 4.45 -13.76
CA LEU A 97 11.29 5.00 -14.97
C LEU A 97 10.91 6.47 -14.80
N HIS A 98 10.31 6.84 -13.66
CA HIS A 98 9.97 8.21 -13.32
C HIS A 98 11.21 9.13 -13.33
N LYS A 99 12.32 8.70 -12.71
CA LYS A 99 13.58 9.44 -12.72
C LYS A 99 14.21 9.59 -14.11
N GLN A 100 13.91 8.67 -15.03
CA GLN A 100 14.38 8.70 -16.41
C GLN A 100 13.47 9.53 -17.33
N GLY A 101 12.45 10.19 -16.79
CA GLY A 101 11.46 10.95 -17.58
C GLY A 101 10.55 10.06 -18.43
N SER A 102 10.55 8.74 -18.19
CA SER A 102 9.69 7.80 -18.89
C SER A 102 8.31 7.72 -18.22
N SER A 103 7.31 7.28 -18.99
CA SER A 103 5.97 7.02 -18.44
C SER A 103 6.03 6.03 -17.27
N SER A 104 5.43 6.42 -16.14
CA SER A 104 5.44 5.66 -14.90
C SER A 104 4.13 5.85 -14.13
N TYR A 105 3.74 4.81 -13.39
CA TYR A 105 2.64 4.87 -12.41
C TYR A 105 3.04 5.49 -11.06
N MET A 106 4.26 6.01 -10.96
CA MET A 106 4.77 6.66 -9.77
C MET A 106 4.38 8.14 -9.77
N SER A 107 3.61 8.56 -8.77
CA SER A 107 3.31 9.98 -8.50
C SER A 107 4.29 10.56 -7.49
N ALA A 108 4.44 11.89 -7.48
CA ALA A 108 5.26 12.60 -6.49
C ALA A 108 4.80 12.31 -5.06
N GLU A 109 3.49 12.20 -4.84
CA GLU A 109 2.90 11.86 -3.55
C GLU A 109 3.31 10.47 -3.07
N ARG A 110 3.25 9.45 -3.95
CA ARG A 110 3.68 8.08 -3.61
C ARG A 110 5.15 8.02 -3.24
N ILE A 111 5.99 8.79 -3.93
CA ILE A 111 7.42 8.92 -3.63
C ILE A 111 7.59 9.54 -2.25
N ALA A 112 6.96 10.69 -2.00
CA ALA A 112 7.07 11.41 -0.74
C ALA A 112 6.62 10.56 0.46
N VAL A 113 5.53 9.80 0.31
CA VAL A 113 5.04 8.88 1.35
C VAL A 113 6.04 7.76 1.62
N LEU A 114 6.59 7.13 0.58
CA LEU A 114 7.59 6.08 0.74
C LEU A 114 8.87 6.59 1.41
N GLU A 115 9.36 7.75 0.98
CA GLU A 115 10.57 8.39 1.54
C GLU A 115 10.36 8.82 2.99
N LYS A 116 9.19 9.39 3.32
CA LYS A 116 8.78 9.72 4.70
C LYS A 116 8.88 8.50 5.62
N HIS A 117 8.59 7.31 5.11
CA HIS A 117 8.68 6.06 5.86
C HIS A 117 10.04 5.36 5.76
N GLY A 118 11.07 6.02 5.22
CA GLY A 118 12.43 5.50 5.12
C GLY A 118 12.57 4.35 4.12
N PHE A 119 11.81 4.39 3.03
CA PHE A 119 11.93 3.41 1.96
C PHE A 119 13.22 3.61 1.15
N GLU A 120 14.03 2.56 1.06
CA GLU A 120 15.26 2.57 0.29
C GLU A 120 15.02 2.14 -1.18
N TRP A 121 15.18 3.09 -2.10
CA TRP A 121 15.06 2.87 -3.54
C TRP A 121 16.19 2.00 -4.12
N LYS A 122 17.39 2.10 -3.55
CA LYS A 122 18.57 1.30 -3.93
C LYS A 122 18.80 0.20 -2.89
N ARG A 123 19.35 -0.94 -3.32
CA ARG A 123 19.82 -2.00 -2.40
C ARG A 123 21.29 -1.73 -2.11
N ASN A 124 21.62 -1.33 -0.89
CA ASN A 124 23.02 -1.14 -0.50
C ASN A 124 23.62 -2.49 -0.05
N ALA A 125 24.96 -2.61 -0.03
CA ALA A 125 25.65 -3.83 0.36
C ALA A 125 25.38 -4.22 1.83
N GLU A 126 25.14 -3.23 2.69
CA GLU A 126 24.78 -3.40 4.11
C GLU A 126 23.35 -3.94 4.30
N SER A 127 22.47 -3.66 3.34
CA SER A 127 21.06 -4.10 3.30
C SER A 127 20.91 -5.61 3.05
N LYS A 128 22.01 -6.36 2.88
CA LYS A 128 22.01 -7.83 2.73
C LYS A 128 21.70 -8.58 4.02
N ARG A 129 21.56 -7.88 5.15
CA ARG A 129 21.32 -8.52 6.45
C ARG A 129 19.98 -9.27 6.44
N CYS A 130 20.07 -10.52 6.90
CA CYS A 130 19.00 -11.50 6.94
C CYS A 130 17.75 -11.00 7.70
N LEU A 131 16.63 -11.70 7.50
CA LEU A 131 15.36 -11.58 8.25
C LEU A 131 15.55 -11.89 9.76
N LYS A 132 16.43 -11.16 10.46
CA LYS A 132 16.56 -11.23 11.90
C LYS A 132 15.56 -10.21 12.46
N PRO A 133 14.49 -10.65 13.13
CA PRO A 133 13.59 -9.72 13.81
C PRO A 133 14.41 -8.87 14.77
N GLN A 134 14.10 -7.58 14.88
CA GLN A 134 14.67 -6.80 15.97
C GLN A 134 14.02 -7.28 17.26
N ILE A 135 14.75 -8.09 18.02
CA ILE A 135 14.41 -8.43 19.40
C ILE A 135 14.57 -7.14 20.20
N ASN A 136 13.46 -6.47 20.52
CA ASN A 136 13.47 -5.50 21.61
C ASN A 136 13.68 -6.29 22.90
N VAL A 137 14.93 -6.41 23.31
CA VAL A 137 15.26 -6.90 24.65
C VAL A 137 14.81 -5.79 25.61
N CYS A 138 13.61 -5.95 26.17
CA CYS A 138 13.16 -5.15 27.31
C CYS A 138 14.18 -5.33 28.44
N SER A 139 15.09 -4.37 28.57
CA SER A 139 15.96 -4.26 29.74
C SER A 139 15.08 -3.84 30.91
N ARG A 140 14.66 -4.80 31.74
CA ARG A 140 14.05 -4.52 33.04
C ARG A 140 15.15 -3.94 33.94
N PRO A 141 14.97 -2.75 34.55
CA PRO A 141 15.85 -2.32 35.62
C PRO A 141 15.52 -3.12 36.88
N ARG A 142 16.54 -3.62 37.56
CA ARG A 142 16.45 -3.99 38.97
C ARG A 142 17.63 -3.37 39.69
#